data_AF-A0AAD9TT55-F1
#
_entry.id   AF-A0AAD9TT55-F1
#
_cell.length_a   1.000
_cell.length_b   1.000
_cell.length_c   1.000
_cell.angle_alpha   90.00
_cell.angle_beta   90.00
_cell.angle_gamma   90.00
#
_symmetry.space_group_name_H-M   'P 1'
#
loop_
_entity.id
_entity.type
_entity.pdbx_description
1 polymer ?
#
loop_
_entity_poly.entity_id
_entity_poly.type
_entity_poly.pdbx_seq_one_letter_code
_entity_poly.pdbx_strand_id
1 'polypeptide(L)'
;MPCQAIFRSVERNLDFTSLCLDYYKRHTLIDEYSVPIMPIEHPSIWVVPSDIPERVVLNPISRRQAGRLRAGRHVSSSERTTTQSCRRCGQSGHNTRKCSNTSLINEGPSKVVPQEYHRICSICHSVRHNKQTCPDKDSTVE
;
A
#
# COMPACT_ATOMS: atom_id res chain seq x y z
N MET A 1 18.02 -29.55 7.17
CA MET A 1 17.50 -28.42 6.34
C MET A 1 15.99 -28.41 6.40
N PRO A 2 15.34 -27.25 6.59
CA PRO A 2 13.89 -27.14 6.84
C PRO A 2 13.02 -27.75 5.72
N CYS A 3 13.54 -27.86 4.49
CA CYS A 3 12.85 -28.50 3.36
C CYS A 3 12.55 -30.00 3.57
N GLN A 4 13.42 -30.76 4.25
CA GLN A 4 13.19 -32.19 4.53
C GLN A 4 12.16 -32.41 5.65
N ALA A 5 12.03 -31.46 6.58
CA ALA A 5 11.06 -31.52 7.66
C ALA A 5 9.62 -31.32 7.12
N ILE A 6 9.43 -30.40 6.18
CA ILE A 6 8.12 -30.12 5.55
C ILE A 6 7.55 -31.37 4.87
N PHE A 7 8.39 -32.09 4.10
CA PHE A 7 7.96 -33.30 3.40
C PHE A 7 7.53 -34.39 4.38
N ARG A 8 8.32 -34.61 5.45
CA ARG A 8 8.02 -35.60 6.49
C ARG A 8 6.79 -35.26 7.34
N SER A 9 6.44 -33.98 7.54
CA SER A 9 5.20 -33.59 8.24
C SER A 9 3.95 -33.97 7.44
N VAL A 10 3.97 -33.79 6.12
CA VAL A 10 2.83 -34.09 5.24
C VAL A 10 2.56 -35.58 5.21
N GLU A 11 3.61 -36.41 5.13
CA GLU A 11 3.48 -37.88 5.13
C GLU A 11 2.95 -38.44 6.46
N ARG A 12 3.26 -37.79 7.58
CA ARG A 12 2.98 -38.31 8.93
C ARG A 12 1.84 -37.58 9.65
N ASN A 13 1.14 -36.66 8.99
CA ASN A 13 0.14 -35.78 9.61
C ASN A 13 0.65 -35.13 10.91
N LEU A 14 1.92 -34.72 10.92
CA LEU A 14 2.53 -34.05 12.07
C LEU A 14 2.46 -32.54 11.87
N ASP A 15 2.29 -31.81 12.97
CA ASP A 15 2.40 -30.36 12.92
C ASP A 15 3.81 -29.96 12.48
N PHE A 16 3.90 -29.13 11.44
CA PHE A 16 5.16 -28.67 10.87
C PHE A 16 6.03 -27.96 11.92
N THR A 17 5.41 -27.25 12.87
CA THR A 17 6.15 -26.52 13.90
C THR A 17 6.92 -27.46 14.85
N SER A 18 6.42 -28.69 15.04
CA SER A 18 7.06 -29.71 15.89
C SER A 18 8.33 -30.30 15.28
N LEU A 19 8.46 -30.27 13.94
CA LEU A 19 9.64 -30.75 13.22
C LEU A 19 10.71 -29.67 13.02
N CYS A 20 10.41 -28.44 13.42
CA CYS A 20 11.34 -27.34 13.38
C CYS A 20 12.37 -27.50 14.51
N LEU A 21 13.65 -27.61 14.15
CA LEU A 21 14.74 -27.55 15.13
C LEU A 21 14.64 -26.24 15.92
N ASP A 22 14.96 -26.28 17.21
CA ASP A 22 14.85 -25.12 18.11
C ASP A 22 15.57 -23.89 17.54
N TYR A 23 16.73 -24.07 16.92
CA TYR A 23 17.49 -23.00 16.23
C TYR A 23 16.64 -22.16 15.26
N TYR A 24 15.65 -22.74 14.57
CA TYR A 24 14.81 -22.04 13.61
C TYR A 24 13.46 -21.57 14.18
N LYS A 25 13.22 -21.73 15.49
CA LYS A 25 11.99 -21.24 16.11
C LYS A 25 12.03 -19.73 16.24
N ARG A 26 10.85 -19.12 16.13
CA ARG A 26 10.68 -17.66 16.16
C ARG A 26 11.31 -17.02 17.40
N HIS A 27 11.07 -17.59 18.58
CA HIS A 27 11.59 -17.06 19.83
C HIS A 27 13.12 -17.09 19.85
N THR A 28 13.74 -18.21 19.47
CA THR A 28 15.20 -18.38 19.43
C THR A 28 15.86 -17.37 18.50
N LEU A 29 15.28 -17.15 17.31
CA LEU A 29 15.76 -16.10 16.40
C LEU A 29 15.57 -14.71 17.01
N ILE A 30 14.41 -14.40 17.60
CA ILE A 30 14.20 -13.10 18.24
C ILE A 30 15.24 -12.87 19.35
N ASP A 31 15.50 -13.88 20.17
CA ASP A 31 16.42 -13.80 21.30
C ASP A 31 17.88 -13.64 20.83
N GLU A 32 18.32 -14.41 19.83
CA GLU A 32 19.67 -14.32 19.27
C GLU A 32 19.94 -12.95 18.61
N TYR A 33 18.94 -12.40 17.93
CA TYR A 33 19.01 -11.06 17.31
C TYR A 33 18.56 -9.93 18.26
N SER A 34 18.18 -10.23 19.51
CA SER A 34 17.74 -9.21 20.47
C SER A 34 18.89 -8.33 20.94
N VAL A 35 20.11 -8.88 20.96
CA VAL A 35 21.32 -8.16 21.33
C VAL A 35 21.79 -7.36 20.11
N PRO A 36 21.92 -6.03 20.20
CA PRO A 36 22.46 -5.24 19.11
C PRO A 36 23.95 -5.60 18.93
N ILE A 37 24.27 -6.25 17.81
CA ILE A 37 25.65 -6.60 17.44
C ILE A 37 26.48 -5.31 17.21
N MET A 38 25.81 -4.24 16.78
CA MET A 38 26.36 -2.89 16.61
C MET A 38 25.26 -1.89 16.98
N PRO A 39 25.14 -1.48 18.26
CA PRO A 39 24.16 -0.48 18.64
C PRO A 39 24.45 0.82 17.88
N ILE A 40 23.42 1.39 17.26
CA ILE A 40 23.52 2.72 16.69
C ILE A 40 23.56 3.70 17.87
N GLU A 41 24.61 4.52 17.93
CA GLU A 41 24.79 5.53 18.97
C GLU A 41 23.64 6.55 18.99
N HIS A 42 23.39 7.14 20.16
CA HIS A 42 22.37 8.19 20.29
C HIS A 42 22.67 9.37 19.33
N PRO A 43 21.66 9.95 18.65
CA PRO A 43 21.87 11.06 17.70
C PRO A 43 22.65 12.25 18.26
N SER A 44 22.61 12.46 19.58
CA SER A 44 23.39 13.51 20.27
C SER A 44 24.90 13.36 20.15
N ILE A 45 25.41 12.14 19.90
CA ILE A 45 26.84 11.85 19.75
C ILE A 45 27.29 12.06 18.30
N TRP A 46 26.35 12.15 17.35
CA TRP A 46 26.68 12.24 15.94
C TRP A 46 27.24 13.63 15.62
N VAL A 47 28.52 13.67 15.25
CA VAL A 47 29.14 14.88 14.70
C VAL A 47 28.72 14.98 13.24
N VAL A 48 27.81 15.91 12.95
CA VAL A 48 27.39 16.25 11.58
C VAL A 48 28.35 17.31 11.04
N PRO A 49 29.25 16.99 10.09
CA PRO A 49 30.13 18.00 9.52
C PRO A 49 29.34 19.08 8.76
N SER A 50 29.90 20.29 8.73
CA SER A 50 29.22 21.52 8.30
C SER A 50 28.82 21.54 6.83
N ASP A 51 29.39 20.66 6.01
CA ASP A 51 29.13 20.48 4.58
C ASP A 51 27.84 19.67 4.28
N ILE A 52 27.35 18.89 5.24
CA ILE A 52 26.11 18.09 5.10
C ILE A 52 24.85 18.95 4.96
N PRO A 53 24.58 19.97 5.80
CA PRO A 53 23.36 20.79 5.67
C PRO A 53 23.30 21.58 4.36
N GLU A 54 24.44 21.88 3.76
CA GLU A 54 24.53 22.58 2.47
C GLU A 54 24.34 21.62 1.27
N ARG A 55 24.47 20.31 1.47
CA ARG A 55 24.39 19.30 0.42
C ARG A 55 22.95 19.10 -0.04
N VAL A 56 22.61 19.67 -1.20
CA VAL A 56 21.34 19.39 -1.88
C VAL A 56 21.33 17.96 -2.43
N VAL A 57 20.60 17.07 -1.77
CA VAL A 57 20.36 15.70 -2.27
C VAL A 57 19.16 15.74 -3.22
N LEU A 58 19.44 15.67 -4.53
CA LEU A 58 18.38 15.51 -5.52
C LEU A 58 17.85 14.08 -5.47
N ASN A 59 16.53 13.93 -5.63
CA ASN A 59 15.94 12.62 -5.84
C ASN A 59 16.59 11.97 -7.06
N PRO A 60 16.90 10.66 -7.01
CA PRO A 60 17.39 9.96 -8.17
C PRO A 60 16.38 10.11 -9.31
N ILE A 61 16.83 10.60 -10.46
CA ILE A 61 16.02 10.68 -11.68
C ILE A 61 15.88 9.25 -12.22
N SER A 62 15.06 8.45 -11.55
CA SER A 62 14.73 7.11 -12.00
C SER A 62 13.44 7.17 -12.80
N ARG A 63 13.54 6.95 -14.11
CA ARG A 63 12.39 6.45 -14.87
C ARG A 63 12.41 4.94 -14.71
N ARG A 64 11.39 4.40 -14.03
CA ARG A 64 11.16 2.96 -14.07
C ARG A 64 11.09 2.56 -15.54
N GLN A 65 12.02 1.70 -15.99
CA GLN A 65 11.93 1.15 -17.33
C GLN A 65 10.56 0.49 -17.49
N ALA A 66 9.90 0.74 -18.62
CA ALA A 66 8.64 0.09 -18.92
C ALA A 66 8.89 -1.42 -18.89
N GLY A 67 8.34 -2.11 -17.89
CA GLY A 67 8.82 -3.42 -17.44
C GLY A 67 9.15 -4.38 -18.57
N ARG A 68 8.13 -5.01 -19.16
CA ARG A 68 8.32 -5.94 -20.28
C ARG A 68 7.92 -5.25 -21.59
N LEU A 69 8.81 -5.29 -22.59
CA LEU A 69 8.49 -4.85 -23.95
C LEU A 69 7.28 -5.63 -24.49
N ARG A 70 6.38 -4.93 -25.19
CA ARG A 70 5.16 -5.53 -25.76
C ARG A 70 5.45 -6.35 -27.03
N ALA A 71 6.52 -6.01 -27.75
CA ALA A 71 6.93 -6.72 -28.96
C ALA A 71 7.49 -8.10 -28.58
N GLY A 72 6.99 -9.17 -29.22
CA GLY A 72 7.44 -10.55 -28.98
C GLY A 72 6.96 -11.17 -27.66
N ARG A 73 6.03 -10.53 -26.94
CA ARG A 73 5.44 -11.12 -25.72
C ARG A 73 4.46 -12.23 -26.08
N HIS A 74 4.68 -13.44 -25.55
CA HIS A 74 3.65 -14.47 -25.47
C HIS A 74 2.62 -14.10 -24.39
N VAL A 75 1.35 -13.99 -24.79
CA VAL A 75 0.22 -13.68 -23.90
C VAL A 75 -0.12 -14.93 -23.08
N SER A 76 -0.20 -14.82 -21.76
CA SER A 76 -0.61 -15.93 -20.90
C SER A 76 -2.13 -16.18 -20.96
N SER A 77 -2.58 -17.40 -20.66
CA SER A 77 -4.01 -17.79 -20.72
C SER A 77 -4.92 -16.94 -19.81
N SER A 78 -4.38 -16.35 -18.74
CA SER A 78 -5.11 -15.49 -17.81
C SER A 78 -5.14 -14.01 -18.21
N GLU A 79 -4.40 -13.61 -19.24
CA GLU A 79 -4.40 -12.24 -19.73
C GLU A 79 -5.63 -11.98 -20.59
N ARG A 80 -6.56 -11.19 -20.06
CA ARG A 80 -7.72 -10.71 -20.82
C ARG A 80 -7.25 -9.70 -21.86
N THR A 81 -7.53 -9.98 -23.15
CA THR A 81 -7.45 -9.01 -24.24
C THR A 81 -8.59 -8.01 -24.11
N THR A 82 -8.54 -7.15 -23.09
CA THR A 82 -9.53 -6.09 -22.95
C THR A 82 -9.32 -5.08 -24.07
N THR A 83 -10.19 -5.12 -25.09
CA THR A 83 -10.33 -4.01 -26.04
C THR A 83 -10.80 -2.81 -25.23
N GLN A 84 -9.88 -1.90 -24.93
CA GLN A 84 -10.20 -0.67 -24.21
C GLN A 84 -11.26 0.07 -25.04
N SER A 85 -12.45 0.24 -24.47
CA SER A 85 -13.47 1.11 -25.04
C SER A 85 -13.14 2.56 -24.69
N CYS A 86 -13.39 3.44 -25.64
CA CYS A 86 -13.22 4.87 -25.44
C CYS A 86 -14.26 5.36 -24.42
N ARG A 87 -13.81 5.92 -23.29
CA ARG A 87 -14.74 6.46 -22.28
C ARG A 87 -15.60 7.62 -22.79
N ARG A 88 -15.19 8.30 -23.87
CA ARG A 88 -15.93 9.43 -24.45
C ARG A 88 -17.04 8.99 -25.39
N CYS A 89 -16.82 7.96 -26.23
CA CYS A 89 -17.80 7.55 -27.25
C CYS A 89 -18.27 6.09 -27.12
N GLY A 90 -17.79 5.34 -26.14
CA GLY A 90 -18.12 3.94 -25.91
C GLY A 90 -17.52 2.95 -26.91
N GLN A 91 -16.99 3.42 -28.04
CA GLN A 91 -16.47 2.56 -29.11
C GLN A 91 -15.11 1.95 -28.76
N SER A 92 -14.90 0.70 -29.15
CA SER A 92 -13.62 0.01 -28.99
C SER A 92 -12.60 0.42 -30.06
N GLY A 93 -11.31 0.11 -29.84
CA GLY A 93 -10.26 0.32 -30.83
C GLY A 93 -9.48 1.64 -30.70
N HIS A 94 -9.93 2.57 -29.84
CA HIS A 94 -9.18 3.77 -29.53
C HIS A 94 -9.41 4.23 -28.08
N ASN A 95 -8.52 5.08 -27.58
CA ASN A 95 -8.64 5.67 -26.24
C ASN A 95 -9.18 7.11 -26.33
N THR A 96 -9.60 7.66 -25.19
CA THR A 96 -10.14 9.03 -25.11
C THR A 96 -9.21 10.10 -25.68
N ARG A 97 -7.87 9.90 -25.59
CA ARG A 97 -6.88 10.84 -26.14
C ARG A 97 -6.83 10.85 -27.67
N LYS A 98 -7.20 9.75 -28.33
CA LYS A 98 -7.19 9.61 -29.80
C LYS A 98 -8.61 9.53 -30.37
N CYS A 99 -9.61 9.97 -29.61
CA CYS A 99 -11.01 9.94 -30.03
C CYS A 99 -11.30 11.12 -30.96
N SER A 100 -11.71 10.83 -32.20
CA SER A 100 -12.11 11.83 -33.20
C SER A 100 -13.50 12.42 -32.93
N ASN A 101 -14.31 11.83 -32.05
CA ASN A 101 -15.59 12.41 -31.64
C ASN A 101 -15.33 13.57 -30.68
N THR A 102 -15.44 14.80 -31.18
CA THR A 102 -15.23 16.04 -30.43
C THR A 102 -16.49 16.54 -29.70
N SER A 103 -17.61 15.83 -29.77
CA SER A 103 -18.89 16.38 -29.31
C SER A 103 -19.67 15.40 -28.43
N LEU A 104 -19.28 15.32 -27.17
CA LEU A 104 -20.14 15.81 -26.10
C LEU A 104 -19.23 16.69 -25.26
N ILE A 105 -19.58 17.97 -25.19
CA ILE A 105 -19.11 18.84 -24.13
C ILE A 105 -19.63 18.17 -22.87
N ASN A 106 -18.85 17.27 -22.30
CA ASN A 106 -18.92 17.08 -20.88
C ASN A 106 -18.47 18.45 -20.39
N GLU A 107 -19.41 19.30 -20.03
CA GLU A 107 -19.21 20.35 -19.03
C GLU A 107 -18.26 19.69 -18.03
N GLY A 108 -16.97 20.06 -18.11
CA GLY A 108 -15.92 19.38 -17.36
C GLY A 108 -16.40 19.30 -15.93
N PRO A 109 -16.23 18.14 -15.25
CA PRO A 109 -17.11 17.70 -14.16
C PRO A 109 -17.58 18.93 -13.44
N SER A 110 -18.89 19.27 -13.57
CA SER A 110 -19.47 20.44 -12.92
C SER A 110 -18.71 20.61 -11.63
N LYS A 111 -18.17 21.80 -11.35
CA LYS A 111 -17.60 22.11 -10.04
C LYS A 111 -18.75 21.96 -9.04
N VAL A 112 -19.17 20.73 -8.78
CA VAL A 112 -19.86 20.29 -7.60
C VAL A 112 -18.75 20.50 -6.60
N VAL A 113 -18.72 21.74 -6.10
CA VAL A 113 -18.17 22.04 -4.80
C VAL A 113 -18.57 20.85 -3.94
N PRO A 114 -17.61 20.06 -3.41
CA PRO A 114 -17.97 18.92 -2.60
C PRO A 114 -18.97 19.41 -1.55
N GLN A 115 -20.17 18.84 -1.55
CA GLN A 115 -21.17 19.11 -0.53
C GLN A 115 -20.42 18.96 0.80
N GLU A 116 -20.34 20.05 1.57
CA GLU A 116 -19.45 20.18 2.71
C GLU A 116 -19.50 18.90 3.55
N TYR A 117 -18.40 18.16 3.55
CA TYR A 117 -18.25 16.99 4.40
C TYR A 117 -18.06 17.50 5.84
N HIS A 118 -19.16 17.62 6.56
CA HIS A 118 -19.14 17.84 7.99
C HIS A 118 -19.15 16.49 8.70
N ARG A 119 -18.17 16.24 9.57
CA ARG A 119 -18.17 15.04 10.41
C ARG A 119 -19.34 15.12 11.39
N ILE A 120 -20.23 14.15 11.29
CA ILE A 120 -21.40 14.01 12.15
C ILE A 120 -20.99 13.22 13.41
N CYS A 121 -21.33 13.73 14.59
CA CYS A 121 -21.13 13.02 15.85
C CYS A 121 -21.96 11.74 15.87
N SER A 122 -21.35 10.59 16.16
CA SER A 122 -22.04 9.28 16.18
C SER A 122 -23.01 9.09 17.35
N ILE A 123 -23.08 10.03 18.30
CA ILE A 123 -23.95 9.96 19.49
C ILE A 123 -25.19 10.83 19.27
N CYS A 124 -25.02 12.11 18.95
CA CYS A 124 -26.14 13.07 18.82
C CYS A 124 -26.42 13.52 17.38
N HIS A 125 -25.69 13.00 16.40
CA HIS A 125 -25.81 13.31 14.97
C HIS A 125 -25.66 14.80 14.59
N SER A 126 -25.03 15.62 15.43
CA SER A 126 -24.71 17.02 15.10
C SER A 126 -23.34 17.19 14.43
N VAL A 127 -23.19 18.24 13.62
CA VAL A 127 -22.05 18.47 12.69
C VAL A 127 -20.89 19.30 13.27
N ARG A 128 -20.85 19.53 14.59
CA ARG A 128 -19.90 20.48 15.21
C ARG A 128 -18.81 19.86 16.07
N HIS A 129 -18.99 18.61 16.48
CA HIS A 129 -18.10 17.94 17.43
C HIS A 129 -18.00 16.44 17.12
N ASN A 130 -17.01 15.77 17.69
CA ASN A 130 -16.87 14.32 17.58
C ASN A 130 -17.39 13.63 18.85
N LYS A 131 -17.58 12.31 18.82
CA LYS A 131 -18.09 11.49 19.94
C LYS A 131 -17.40 11.75 21.29
N GLN A 132 -16.10 12.08 21.28
CA GLN A 132 -15.32 12.36 22.49
C GLN A 132 -15.67 13.68 23.18
N THR A 133 -16.17 14.65 22.41
CA THR A 133 -16.54 16.00 22.84
C THR A 133 -18.05 16.20 22.85
N CYS A 134 -18.82 15.10 22.76
CA CYS A 134 -20.28 15.16 22.74
C CYS A 134 -20.81 15.50 24.14
N PRO A 135 -21.67 16.54 24.28
CA PRO A 135 -22.30 16.86 25.56
C PRO A 135 -23.22 15.74 26.04
N ASP A 136 -23.81 14.98 25.12
CA ASP A 136 -24.74 13.87 25.41
C ASP A 136 -24.04 12.51 25.59
N LYS A 137 -22.72 12.51 25.81
CA LYS A 137 -21.95 11.26 25.94
C LYS A 137 -22.32 10.42 27.17
N ASP A 138 -22.86 11.06 28.21
CA ASP A 138 -23.13 10.46 29.52
C ASP A 138 -24.60 10.06 29.71
N SER A 139 -25.49 10.34 28.74
CA SER A 139 -26.92 10.00 28.79
C SER A 139 -27.28 8.57 28.35
N THR A 140 -26.28 7.74 28.02
CA THR A 140 -26.47 6.30 27.69
C THR A 140 -26.02 5.37 28.82
N VAL A 141 -26.37 5.72 30.06
CA VAL A 141 -26.30 4.80 31.21
C VAL A 141 -27.67 4.75 31.87
N GLU A 142 -28.57 3.95 31.25
CA GLU A 142 -29.61 3.15 31.91
C GLU A 142 -29.81 1.86 31.09
#